data_AF-A0A536TW52-F1
#
_entry.id   AF-A0A536TW52-F1
#
_cell.length_a   1.000
_cell.length_b   1.000
_cell.length_c   1.000
_cell.angle_alpha   90.00
_cell.angle_beta   90.00
_cell.angle_gamma   90.00
#
_symmetry.space_group_name_H-M   'P 1'
#
loop_
_entity.id
_entity.type
_entity.pdbx_description
1 polymer ?
#
loop_
_entity_poly.entity_id
_entity_poly.type
_entity_poly.pdbx_seq_one_letter_code
_entity_poly.pdbx_strand_id
1 'polypeptide(L)'
;MASSAKVDRAELETKVQDMYRAVALHPEGEFHFEMGRALAERLGYSPEDLDRIPPEAIESFAGVGYYFHLADLKEGESVLDLGSGSGMDTFVAALKVGPNGRVIGVDMTDEQRLKAERLRDRSGMRNVTYVKAYIESLPCADTSVDAVISNGVINLSADKPNVFQEAARVLKPGGRLALADIVTEVQLPDGIVCNSTLWA
;
A
#
# COMPACT_ATOMS: atom_id res chain seq x y z
N MET A 1 -34.32 -1.41 -17.94
CA MET A 1 -32.97 -0.85 -17.76
C MET A 1 -32.75 -0.69 -16.27
N ALA A 2 -31.95 -1.55 -15.64
CA ALA A 2 -31.63 -1.40 -14.23
C ALA A 2 -30.67 -0.21 -14.08
N SER A 3 -31.08 0.76 -13.28
CA SER A 3 -30.20 1.86 -12.87
C SER A 3 -29.03 1.27 -12.10
N SER A 4 -27.84 1.24 -12.71
CA SER A 4 -26.60 0.93 -12.00
C SER A 4 -26.43 1.98 -10.90
N ALA A 5 -26.69 1.58 -9.65
CA ALA A 5 -26.39 2.40 -8.50
C ALA A 5 -24.87 2.58 -8.50
N LYS A 6 -24.39 3.78 -8.83
CA LYS A 6 -22.96 4.07 -8.74
C LYS A 6 -22.60 4.19 -7.26
N VAL A 7 -21.51 3.55 -6.85
CA VAL A 7 -20.92 3.74 -5.52
C VAL A 7 -20.76 5.25 -5.28
N ASP A 8 -21.24 5.75 -4.14
CA ASP A 8 -20.89 7.11 -3.71
C ASP A 8 -19.40 7.12 -3.36
N ARG A 9 -18.61 7.74 -4.26
CA ARG A 9 -17.16 7.79 -4.15
C ARG A 9 -16.71 8.52 -2.88
N ALA A 10 -17.41 9.58 -2.49
CA ALA A 10 -17.05 10.38 -1.33
C ALA A 10 -17.37 9.62 -0.03
N GLU A 11 -18.50 8.91 0.00
CA GLU A 11 -18.84 8.06 1.15
C GLU A 11 -17.84 6.89 1.30
N LEU A 12 -17.52 6.20 0.20
CA LEU A 12 -16.53 5.12 0.20
C LEU A 12 -15.16 5.62 0.68
N GLU A 13 -14.69 6.73 0.13
CA GLU A 13 -13.40 7.34 0.51
C GLU A 13 -13.37 7.66 2.00
N THR A 14 -14.43 8.29 2.53
CA THR A 14 -14.51 8.64 3.95
C THR A 14 -14.44 7.39 4.84
N LYS A 15 -15.19 6.33 4.51
CA LYS A 15 -15.16 5.07 5.28
C LYS A 15 -13.79 4.41 5.27
N VAL A 16 -13.15 4.36 4.10
CA VAL A 16 -11.79 3.82 3.96
C VAL A 16 -10.80 4.65 4.78
N GLN A 17 -10.87 5.98 4.71
CA GLN A 17 -10.00 6.86 5.49
C GLN A 17 -10.19 6.68 7.00
N ASP A 18 -11.43 6.62 7.48
CA ASP A 18 -11.73 6.43 8.90
C ASP A 18 -11.21 5.08 9.42
N MET A 19 -11.40 4.01 8.65
CA MET A 19 -10.90 2.68 9.01
C MET A 19 -9.37 2.65 9.09
N TYR A 20 -8.68 3.12 8.05
CA TYR A 20 -7.21 3.07 8.03
C TYR A 20 -6.56 4.11 8.96
N ARG A 21 -7.26 5.20 9.30
CA ARG A 21 -6.90 6.06 10.43
C ARG A 21 -6.91 5.27 11.73
N ALA A 22 -7.96 4.50 12.00
CA ALA A 22 -8.03 3.68 13.22
C ALA A 22 -6.90 2.64 13.26
N VAL A 23 -6.57 1.99 12.13
CA VAL A 23 -5.41 1.07 12.02
C VAL A 23 -4.09 1.75 12.40
N ALA A 24 -3.91 3.03 12.04
CA ALA A 24 -2.69 3.78 12.37
C ALA A 24 -2.61 4.14 13.86
N LEU A 25 -3.72 4.60 14.44
CA LEU A 25 -3.80 5.15 15.79
C LEU A 25 -4.01 4.09 16.88
N HIS A 26 -4.73 3.02 16.55
CA HIS A 26 -5.19 1.96 17.46
C HIS A 26 -5.02 0.59 16.79
N PRO A 27 -3.77 0.17 16.46
CA PRO A 27 -3.51 -1.12 15.83
C PRO A 27 -3.97 -2.33 16.67
N GLU A 28 -4.18 -2.15 17.97
CA GLU A 28 -4.76 -3.12 18.90
C GLU A 28 -6.29 -3.26 18.84
N GLY A 29 -6.96 -2.42 18.04
CA GLY A 29 -8.41 -2.44 17.88
C GLY A 29 -8.96 -3.72 17.22
N GLU A 30 -10.27 -3.90 17.31
CA GLU A 30 -10.97 -4.97 16.60
C GLU A 30 -11.26 -4.54 15.16
N PHE A 31 -10.66 -5.24 14.20
CA PHE A 31 -10.87 -5.03 12.76
C PHE A 31 -11.42 -6.30 12.12
N HIS A 32 -12.07 -6.16 10.96
CA HIS A 32 -12.63 -7.29 10.22
C HIS A 32 -11.58 -8.08 9.41
N PHE A 33 -10.31 -7.68 9.49
CA PHE A 33 -9.16 -8.36 8.88
C PHE A 33 -8.08 -8.60 9.93
N GLU A 34 -7.25 -9.62 9.65
CA GLU A 34 -6.07 -9.90 10.45
C GLU A 34 -4.99 -8.85 10.19
N MET A 35 -4.13 -8.62 11.17
CA MET A 35 -2.99 -7.70 11.06
C MET A 35 -1.76 -8.24 11.78
N GLY A 36 -0.66 -7.50 11.68
CA GLY A 36 0.48 -7.70 12.56
C GLY A 36 1.49 -8.73 12.06
N ARG A 37 2.47 -9.01 12.92
CA ARG A 37 3.62 -9.86 12.58
C ARG A 37 3.22 -11.28 12.21
N ALA A 38 2.28 -11.87 12.94
CA ALA A 38 1.82 -13.22 12.68
C ALA A 38 1.21 -13.36 11.27
N LEU A 39 0.48 -12.34 10.81
CA LEU A 39 -0.02 -12.28 9.44
C LEU A 39 1.13 -12.20 8.43
N ALA A 40 2.06 -11.26 8.62
CA ALA A 40 3.21 -11.08 7.74
C ALA A 40 4.02 -12.38 7.55
N GLU A 41 4.33 -13.09 8.64
CA GLU A 41 5.06 -14.36 8.57
C GLU A 41 4.27 -15.44 7.83
N ARG A 42 2.95 -15.54 8.04
CA ARG A 42 2.08 -16.47 7.28
C ARG A 42 2.04 -16.15 5.78
N LEU A 43 2.05 -14.87 5.41
CA LEU A 43 2.07 -14.45 4.01
C LEU A 43 3.42 -14.72 3.33
N GLY A 44 4.49 -15.00 4.09
CA GLY A 44 5.79 -15.39 3.57
C GLY A 44 6.90 -14.35 3.75
N TYR A 45 6.68 -13.31 4.57
CA TYR A 45 7.75 -12.39 4.96
C TYR A 45 8.73 -13.10 5.88
N SER A 46 10.03 -12.91 5.65
CA SER A 46 11.05 -13.56 6.47
C SER A 46 11.15 -12.88 7.85
N PRO A 47 11.26 -13.63 8.95
CA PRO A 47 11.48 -13.04 10.27
C PRO A 47 12.73 -12.13 10.31
N GLU A 48 13.76 -12.46 9.54
CA GLU A 48 14.98 -11.65 9.42
C GLU A 48 14.73 -10.26 8.83
N ASP A 49 13.88 -10.14 7.79
CA ASP A 49 13.51 -8.83 7.25
C ASP A 49 12.62 -8.08 8.28
N LEU A 50 11.69 -8.77 8.93
CA LEU A 50 10.77 -8.19 9.92
C LEU A 50 11.49 -7.67 11.17
N ASP A 51 12.56 -8.33 11.61
CA ASP A 51 13.38 -7.89 12.76
C ASP A 51 14.18 -6.61 12.47
N ARG A 52 14.32 -6.24 11.19
CA ARG A 52 15.13 -5.11 10.74
C ARG A 52 14.31 -3.85 10.43
N ILE A 53 12.98 -3.93 10.56
CA ILE A 53 12.08 -2.79 10.34
C ILE A 53 11.37 -2.40 11.66
N PRO A 54 10.80 -1.19 11.76
CA PRO A 54 10.08 -0.77 12.96
C PRO A 54 8.89 -1.72 13.27
N PRO A 55 8.82 -2.31 14.48
CA PRO A 55 7.75 -3.24 14.82
C PRO A 55 6.37 -2.59 14.75
N GLU A 56 6.26 -1.29 15.06
CA GLU A 56 4.98 -0.57 15.03
C GLU A 56 4.45 -0.34 13.60
N ALA A 57 5.30 -0.47 12.57
CA ALA A 57 4.85 -0.52 11.18
C ALA A 57 4.17 -1.86 10.89
N ILE A 58 4.71 -2.94 11.44
CA ILE A 58 4.17 -4.30 11.31
C ILE A 58 2.83 -4.41 12.04
N GLU A 59 2.69 -3.80 13.22
CA GLU A 59 1.43 -3.78 13.99
C GLU A 59 0.25 -3.24 13.19
N SER A 60 0.48 -2.24 12.32
CA SER A 60 -0.54 -1.65 11.44
C SER A 60 -0.61 -2.29 10.04
N PHE A 61 0.10 -3.41 9.81
CA PHE A 61 0.12 -4.06 8.51
C PHE A 61 -1.13 -4.91 8.29
N ALA A 62 -1.90 -4.56 7.26
CA ALA A 62 -3.11 -5.24 6.80
C ALA A 62 -2.98 -5.72 5.34
N GLY A 63 -1.79 -6.16 4.94
CA GLY A 63 -1.56 -6.68 3.58
C GLY A 63 -2.16 -8.06 3.36
N VAL A 64 -2.30 -8.45 2.08
CA VAL A 64 -2.99 -9.67 1.66
C VAL A 64 -2.08 -10.70 0.99
N GLY A 65 -0.83 -10.34 0.68
CA GLY A 65 0.11 -11.27 0.06
C GLY A 65 1.57 -10.82 0.11
N TYR A 66 2.49 -11.76 -0.10
CA TYR A 66 3.92 -11.51 -0.32
C TYR A 66 4.27 -11.57 -1.81
N TYR A 67 4.70 -10.44 -2.38
CA TYR A 67 4.98 -10.31 -3.81
C TYR A 67 6.39 -9.78 -4.12
N PHE A 68 7.26 -9.61 -3.11
CA PHE A 68 8.61 -9.07 -3.31
C PHE A 68 9.50 -9.93 -4.24
N HIS A 69 9.24 -11.23 -4.34
CA HIS A 69 9.92 -12.11 -5.28
C HIS A 69 9.57 -11.81 -6.74
N LEU A 70 8.35 -11.31 -7.02
CA LEU A 70 7.94 -10.83 -8.34
C LEU A 70 8.48 -9.42 -8.60
N ALA A 71 8.54 -8.60 -7.54
CA ALA A 71 9.12 -7.27 -7.60
C ALA A 71 10.64 -7.30 -7.81
N ASP A 72 11.33 -8.42 -7.56
CA ASP A 72 12.76 -8.64 -7.82
C ASP A 72 13.67 -7.41 -7.57
N LEU A 73 13.45 -6.72 -6.44
CA LEU A 73 14.10 -5.44 -6.13
C LEU A 73 15.63 -5.56 -6.09
N LYS A 74 16.32 -4.61 -6.71
CA LYS A 74 17.78 -4.57 -6.83
C LYS A 74 18.36 -3.41 -6.03
N GLU A 75 19.59 -3.59 -5.59
CA GLU A 75 20.33 -2.52 -4.92
C GLU A 75 20.43 -1.27 -5.80
N GLY A 76 20.18 -0.10 -5.21
CA GLY A 76 20.24 1.20 -5.91
C GLY A 76 18.96 1.60 -6.64
N GLU A 77 17.94 0.74 -6.70
CA GLU A 77 16.70 1.05 -7.40
C GLU A 77 15.83 2.08 -6.67
N SER A 78 14.98 2.73 -7.48
CA SER A 78 13.89 3.58 -7.01
C SER A 78 12.58 2.82 -7.01
N VAL A 79 11.89 2.83 -5.87
CA VAL A 79 10.62 2.11 -5.70
C VAL A 79 9.54 3.07 -5.24
N LEU A 80 8.32 2.88 -5.75
CA LEU A 80 7.11 3.56 -5.29
C LEU A 80 6.16 2.55 -4.67
N ASP A 81 5.69 2.79 -3.44
CA ASP A 81 4.72 1.98 -2.71
C ASP A 81 3.36 2.69 -2.66
N LEU A 82 2.35 2.07 -3.29
CA LEU A 82 0.99 2.61 -3.42
C LEU A 82 0.11 2.15 -2.26
N GLY A 83 -0.34 3.11 -1.45
CA GLY A 83 -1.07 2.85 -0.21
C GLY A 83 -0.16 2.28 0.87
N SER A 84 0.95 2.97 1.14
CA SER A 84 2.03 2.48 1.98
C SER A 84 1.61 2.24 3.44
N GLY A 85 0.49 2.82 3.89
CA GLY A 85 0.06 2.77 5.28
C GLY A 85 1.15 3.28 6.22
N SER A 86 1.36 2.57 7.33
CA SER A 86 2.43 2.86 8.30
C SER A 86 3.82 2.44 7.81
N GLY A 87 3.95 1.96 6.58
CA GLY A 87 5.21 1.80 5.87
C GLY A 87 5.84 0.42 5.93
N MET A 88 5.13 -0.64 6.33
CA MET A 88 5.71 -1.98 6.47
C MET A 88 6.38 -2.47 5.17
N ASP A 89 5.66 -2.49 4.05
CA ASP A 89 6.21 -2.85 2.75
C ASP A 89 7.25 -1.84 2.26
N THR A 90 7.04 -0.54 2.48
CA THR A 90 8.03 0.51 2.21
C THR A 90 9.37 0.24 2.91
N PHE A 91 9.36 -0.12 4.19
CA PHE A 91 10.58 -0.41 4.95
C PHE A 91 11.24 -1.70 4.48
N VAL A 92 10.47 -2.75 4.18
CA VAL A 92 11.01 -3.99 3.61
C VAL A 92 11.66 -3.72 2.24
N ALA A 93 11.01 -2.93 1.38
CA ALA A 93 11.57 -2.51 0.10
C ALA A 93 12.89 -1.74 0.29
N ALA A 94 12.96 -0.87 1.29
CA ALA A 94 14.15 -0.08 1.61
C ALA A 94 15.34 -0.92 2.07
N LEU A 95 15.10 -2.05 2.74
CA LEU A 95 16.15 -3.03 3.04
C LEU A 95 16.67 -3.71 1.77
N LYS A 96 15.78 -4.02 0.81
CA LYS A 96 16.11 -4.74 -0.42
C LYS A 96 16.88 -3.88 -1.43
N VAL A 97 16.52 -2.60 -1.57
CA VAL A 97 17.24 -1.68 -2.47
C VAL A 97 18.51 -1.09 -1.85
N GLY A 98 18.72 -1.32 -0.56
CA GLY A 98 19.92 -0.88 0.14
C GLY A 98 20.04 0.65 0.29
N PRO A 99 21.15 1.12 0.88
CA PRO A 99 21.33 2.54 1.25
C PRO A 99 21.48 3.47 0.04
N ASN A 100 21.83 2.93 -1.13
CA ASN A 100 21.96 3.69 -2.38
C ASN A 100 20.64 3.75 -3.17
N GLY A 101 19.66 2.92 -2.82
CA GLY A 101 18.32 2.96 -3.40
C GLY A 101 17.45 4.04 -2.76
N ARG A 102 16.21 4.16 -3.25
CA ARG A 102 15.21 5.04 -2.65
C ARG A 102 13.83 4.40 -2.72
N VAL A 103 13.03 4.59 -1.67
CA VAL A 103 11.63 4.15 -1.64
C VAL A 103 10.73 5.32 -1.28
N ILE A 104 9.67 5.50 -2.05
CA ILE A 104 8.65 6.52 -1.83
C ILE A 104 7.37 5.80 -1.44
N GLY A 105 6.85 6.03 -0.23
CA GLY A 105 5.53 5.57 0.18
C GLY A 105 4.48 6.65 -0.06
N VAL A 106 3.38 6.30 -0.70
CA VAL A 106 2.23 7.20 -0.92
C VAL A 106 1.03 6.68 -0.13
N ASP A 107 0.43 7.55 0.68
CA ASP A 107 -0.82 7.26 1.38
C ASP A 107 -1.70 8.52 1.41
N MET A 108 -3.02 8.35 1.36
CA MET A 108 -3.96 9.46 1.40
C MET A 108 -4.23 9.97 2.82
N THR A 109 -3.96 9.16 3.84
CA THR A 109 -4.26 9.46 5.24
C THR A 109 -3.08 10.09 5.97
N ASP A 110 -3.33 11.17 6.71
CA ASP A 110 -2.27 11.85 7.47
C ASP A 110 -1.75 10.99 8.62
N GLU A 111 -2.62 10.21 9.27
CA GLU A 111 -2.25 9.43 10.45
C GLU A 111 -1.27 8.30 10.10
N GLN A 112 -1.51 7.59 9.00
CA GLN A 112 -0.56 6.59 8.48
C GLN A 112 0.76 7.24 8.08
N ARG A 113 0.71 8.29 7.26
CA ARG A 113 1.91 9.01 6.79
C ARG A 113 2.75 9.54 7.95
N LEU A 114 2.14 10.24 8.90
CA LEU A 114 2.83 10.80 10.05
C LEU A 114 3.40 9.71 10.96
N LYS A 115 2.71 8.57 11.12
CA LYS A 115 3.26 7.42 11.83
C LYS A 115 4.49 6.89 11.09
N ALA A 116 4.38 6.62 9.80
CA ALA A 116 5.48 6.11 8.97
C ALA A 116 6.72 7.03 8.99
N GLU A 117 6.52 8.35 8.91
CA GLU A 117 7.59 9.35 9.03
C GLU A 117 8.30 9.29 10.39
N ARG A 118 7.54 9.24 11.50
CA ARG A 118 8.13 9.08 12.85
C ARG A 118 8.92 7.78 12.95
N LEU A 119 8.40 6.69 12.41
CA LEU A 119 9.07 5.38 12.44
C LEU A 119 10.38 5.40 11.63
N ARG A 120 10.35 5.99 10.43
CA ARG A 120 11.55 6.22 9.59
C ARG A 120 12.61 7.01 10.34
N ASP A 121 12.22 8.12 10.97
CA ASP A 121 13.17 9.02 11.63
C ASP A 121 13.85 8.32 12.83
N ARG A 122 13.08 7.54 13.61
CA ARG A 122 13.62 6.74 14.72
C ARG A 122 14.51 5.59 14.25
N SER A 123 14.19 4.95 13.12
CA SER A 123 14.98 3.81 12.60
C SER A 123 16.20 4.24 11.78
N GLY A 124 16.31 5.53 11.43
CA GLY A 124 17.41 6.06 10.64
C GLY A 124 17.39 5.62 9.17
N MET A 125 16.25 5.15 8.65
CA MET A 125 16.09 4.70 7.27
C MET A 125 15.96 5.89 6.31
N ARG A 126 17.10 6.54 6.03
CA ARG A 126 17.17 7.78 5.25
C ARG A 126 16.86 7.63 3.77
N ASN A 127 16.79 6.40 3.26
CA ASN A 127 16.43 6.09 1.88
C ASN A 127 14.91 5.98 1.66
N VAL A 128 14.09 6.36 2.65
CA VAL A 128 12.63 6.33 2.59
C VAL A 128 12.05 7.74 2.66
N THR A 129 11.08 8.04 1.79
CA THR A 129 10.27 9.26 1.85
C THR A 129 8.79 8.89 1.83
N TYR A 130 7.97 9.58 2.61
CA TYR A 130 6.52 9.43 2.56
C TYR A 130 5.88 10.70 2.01
N VAL A 131 4.84 10.54 1.20
CA VAL A 131 4.13 11.66 0.56
C VAL A 131 2.64 11.44 0.70
N LYS A 132 1.92 12.51 1.07
CA LYS A 132 0.46 12.49 1.06
C LYS A 132 -0.04 12.66 -0.38
N ALA A 133 -0.68 11.65 -0.92
CA ALA A 133 -1.32 11.73 -2.23
C ALA A 133 -2.34 10.59 -2.42
N TYR A 134 -3.17 10.75 -3.44
CA TYR A 134 -4.02 9.68 -3.96
C TYR A 134 -3.21 8.82 -4.95
N ILE A 135 -3.46 7.52 -4.96
CA ILE A 135 -2.77 6.58 -5.88
C ILE A 135 -3.21 6.77 -7.34
N GLU A 136 -4.32 7.47 -7.56
CA GLU A 136 -4.84 7.95 -8.83
C GLU A 136 -4.17 9.24 -9.32
N SER A 137 -3.33 9.89 -8.50
CA SER A 137 -2.68 11.16 -8.85
C SER A 137 -1.34 11.27 -8.14
N LEU A 138 -0.32 10.65 -8.73
CA LEU A 138 0.98 10.48 -8.12
C LEU A 138 1.83 11.75 -8.30
N PRO A 139 2.41 12.31 -7.21
CA PRO A 139 3.31 13.46 -7.26
C PRO A 139 4.73 13.03 -7.69
N CYS A 140 4.82 12.20 -8.72
CA CYS A 140 6.04 11.63 -9.26
C CYS A 140 6.18 12.01 -10.74
N ALA A 141 7.41 12.25 -11.18
CA ALA A 141 7.69 12.50 -12.59
C ALA A 141 7.49 11.23 -13.43
N ASP A 142 7.25 11.42 -14.72
CA ASP A 142 7.18 10.32 -15.69
C ASP A 142 8.52 9.57 -15.72
N THR A 143 8.48 8.25 -15.90
CA THR A 143 9.68 7.40 -16.06
C THR A 143 10.74 7.59 -14.96
N SER A 144 10.30 7.73 -13.71
CA SER A 144 11.16 8.10 -12.58
C SER A 144 11.50 6.96 -11.62
N VAL A 145 10.72 5.86 -11.63
CA VAL A 145 10.91 4.72 -10.72
C VAL A 145 11.17 3.42 -11.47
N ASP A 146 11.95 2.52 -10.86
CA ASP A 146 12.31 1.21 -11.39
C ASP A 146 11.24 0.16 -11.06
N ALA A 147 10.57 0.30 -9.91
CA ALA A 147 9.47 -0.56 -9.51
C ALA A 147 8.33 0.22 -8.84
N VAL A 148 7.11 -0.28 -9.03
CA VAL A 148 5.91 0.11 -8.29
C VAL A 148 5.41 -1.12 -7.53
N ILE A 149 5.09 -0.96 -6.26
CA ILE A 149 4.56 -1.99 -5.37
C ILE A 149 3.22 -1.59 -4.75
N SER A 150 2.38 -2.57 -4.41
CA SER A 150 1.11 -2.33 -3.71
C SER A 150 0.56 -3.61 -3.06
N ASN A 151 -0.10 -3.49 -1.90
CA ASN A 151 -0.62 -4.62 -1.14
C ASN A 151 -2.03 -4.38 -0.58
N GLY A 152 -3.06 -4.95 -1.20
CA GLY A 152 -4.45 -4.86 -0.72
C GLY A 152 -5.11 -3.49 -0.87
N VAL A 153 -4.57 -2.61 -1.72
CA VAL A 153 -4.98 -1.20 -1.81
C VAL A 153 -5.82 -0.90 -3.05
N ILE A 154 -5.48 -1.47 -4.22
CA ILE A 154 -6.08 -1.06 -5.51
C ILE A 154 -7.58 -1.36 -5.53
N ASN A 155 -8.02 -2.41 -4.84
CA ASN A 155 -9.43 -2.71 -4.66
C ASN A 155 -10.26 -1.57 -4.06
N LEU A 156 -9.65 -0.73 -3.22
CA LEU A 156 -10.30 0.39 -2.54
C LEU A 156 -10.44 1.63 -3.45
N SER A 157 -9.72 1.65 -4.57
CA SER A 157 -9.82 2.73 -5.56
C SER A 157 -11.16 2.68 -6.31
N ALA A 158 -11.78 3.86 -6.44
CA ALA A 158 -12.95 4.09 -7.27
C ALA A 158 -12.62 4.31 -8.77
N ASP A 159 -11.33 4.43 -9.11
CA ASP A 159 -10.82 4.60 -10.48
C ASP A 159 -9.56 3.75 -10.72
N LYS A 160 -9.73 2.43 -10.59
CA LYS A 160 -8.69 1.43 -10.81
C LYS A 160 -7.95 1.61 -12.16
N PRO A 161 -8.63 1.89 -13.30
CA PRO A 161 -7.92 2.14 -14.56
C PRO A 161 -6.91 3.28 -14.46
N ASN A 162 -7.26 4.37 -13.77
CA ASN A 162 -6.35 5.50 -13.59
C ASN A 162 -5.16 5.16 -12.68
N VAL A 163 -5.34 4.33 -11.64
CA VAL A 163 -4.22 3.82 -10.83
C VAL A 163 -3.18 3.10 -11.69
N PHE A 164 -3.64 2.21 -12.58
CA PHE A 164 -2.72 1.49 -13.48
C PHE A 164 -2.07 2.42 -14.53
N GLN A 165 -2.78 3.45 -15.00
CA GLN A 165 -2.21 4.45 -15.90
C GLN A 165 -1.11 5.28 -15.21
N GLU A 166 -1.35 5.71 -13.97
CA GLU A 166 -0.37 6.43 -13.15
C GLU A 166 0.85 5.57 -12.84
N ALA A 167 0.65 4.30 -12.45
CA ALA A 167 1.74 3.35 -12.26
C ALA A 167 2.58 3.18 -13.55
N ALA A 168 1.92 3.02 -14.70
CA ALA A 168 2.61 2.92 -15.99
C ALA A 168 3.37 4.20 -16.37
N ARG A 169 2.82 5.39 -16.07
CA ARG A 169 3.44 6.68 -16.35
C ARG A 169 4.74 6.88 -15.57
N VAL A 170 4.74 6.56 -14.27
CA VAL A 170 5.92 6.78 -13.41
C VAL A 170 7.01 5.74 -13.61
N LEU A 171 6.67 4.54 -14.12
CA LEU A 171 7.64 3.49 -14.39
C LEU A 171 8.58 3.86 -15.55
N LYS A 172 9.88 3.64 -15.34
CA LYS A 172 10.88 3.67 -16.41
C LYS A 172 10.58 2.58 -17.45
N PRO A 173 11.05 2.74 -18.71
CA PRO A 173 11.08 1.62 -19.65
C PRO A 173 11.81 0.41 -19.05
N GLY A 174 11.15 -0.76 -19.02
CA GLY A 174 11.66 -1.98 -18.38
C GLY A 174 11.43 -2.06 -16.87
N GLY A 175 10.83 -1.04 -16.26
CA GLY A 175 10.36 -1.09 -14.88
C GLY A 175 9.18 -2.06 -14.71
N ARG A 176 8.86 -2.37 -13.46
CA ARG A 176 7.87 -3.39 -13.11
C ARG A 176 6.87 -2.95 -12.06
N LEU A 177 5.63 -3.39 -12.23
CA LEU A 177 4.60 -3.33 -11.21
C LEU A 177 4.43 -4.72 -10.59
N ALA A 178 4.55 -4.81 -9.27
CA ALA A 178 4.30 -6.04 -8.53
C ALA A 178 3.32 -5.74 -7.39
N LEU A 179 2.23 -6.50 -7.30
CA LEU A 179 1.20 -6.26 -6.31
C LEU A 179 0.55 -7.56 -5.85
N ALA A 180 -0.01 -7.54 -4.66
CA ALA A 180 -0.97 -8.54 -4.19
C ALA A 180 -2.29 -7.84 -3.87
N ASP A 181 -3.40 -8.38 -4.38
CA ASP A 181 -4.74 -7.88 -4.08
C ASP A 181 -5.75 -9.03 -4.10
N ILE A 182 -6.91 -8.83 -3.49
CA ILE A 182 -8.01 -9.79 -3.46
C ILE A 182 -8.73 -9.75 -4.81
N VAL A 183 -9.05 -10.92 -5.38
CA VAL A 183 -9.82 -11.00 -6.62
C VAL A 183 -10.98 -11.97 -6.45
N THR A 184 -12.04 -11.77 -7.23
CA THR A 184 -13.17 -12.69 -7.28
C THR A 184 -13.12 -13.49 -8.58
N GLU A 185 -13.38 -14.80 -8.49
CA GLU A 185 -13.42 -15.67 -9.68
C GLU A 185 -14.56 -15.32 -10.63
N VAL A 186 -15.63 -14.75 -10.08
CA VAL A 186 -16.82 -14.31 -10.80
C VAL A 186 -17.07 -12.83 -10.57
N GLN A 187 -17.72 -12.19 -11.55
CA GLN A 187 -18.17 -10.81 -11.39
C GLN A 187 -19.21 -10.74 -10.27
N LEU A 188 -18.91 -9.95 -9.24
CA LEU A 188 -19.88 -9.69 -8.17
C LEU A 188 -21.06 -8.87 -8.70
N PRO A 189 -22.30 -9.16 -8.26
CA PRO A 189 -23.47 -8.34 -8.57
C PRO A 189 -23.29 -6.89 -8.12
N ASP A 190 -23.88 -5.94 -8.85
CA ASP A 190 -23.80 -4.50 -8.56
C ASP A 190 -24.17 -4.15 -7.11
N GLY A 191 -25.14 -4.85 -6.52
CA GLY A 191 -25.55 -4.64 -5.12
C GLY A 191 -24.49 -4.97 -4.07
N ILE A 192 -23.46 -5.75 -4.43
CA ILE A 192 -22.31 -6.08 -3.57
C ILE A 192 -21.16 -5.11 -3.86
N VAL A 193 -20.86 -4.87 -5.15
CA VAL A 193 -19.80 -3.94 -5.57
C VAL A 193 -20.10 -2.51 -5.09
N CYS A 194 -21.37 -2.12 -4.96
CA CYS A 194 -21.75 -0.76 -4.58
C CYS A 194 -22.03 -0.57 -3.09
N ASN A 195 -21.81 -1.61 -2.27
CA ASN A 195 -21.95 -1.52 -0.83
C ASN A 195 -20.59 -1.20 -0.19
N SER A 196 -20.37 0.05 0.17
CA SER A 196 -19.12 0.53 0.79
C SER A 196 -18.80 -0.13 2.14
N THR A 197 -19.79 -0.73 2.82
CA THR A 197 -19.61 -1.48 4.08
C THR A 197 -18.96 -2.84 3.89
N LEU A 198 -18.88 -3.35 2.66
CA LEU A 198 -18.16 -4.59 2.34
C LEU A 198 -16.70 -4.34 1.95
N TRP A 199 -16.30 -3.07 1.89
CA TRP A 199 -14.97 -2.63 1.46
C TRP A 199 -14.15 -2.09 2.65
N ALA A 200 -14.83 -1.66 3.73
CA ALA A 200 -14.28 -1.12 4.96
C ALA A 200 -15.24 -1.38 6.15
#